data_AF-A0A7C0W0D8-F1
#
_entry.id   AF-A0A7C0W0D8-F1
#
_cell.length_a   1.000
_cell.length_b   1.000
_cell.length_c   1.000
_cell.angle_alpha   90.00
_cell.angle_beta   90.00
_cell.angle_gamma   90.00
#
_symmetry.space_group_name_H-M   'P 1'
#
loop_
_entity.id
_entity.type
_entity.pdbx_description
1 polymer ?
#
loop_
_entity_poly.entity_id
_entity_poly.type
_entity_poly.pdbx_seq_one_letter_code
_entity_poly.pdbx_strand_id
1 'polypeptide(L)'
;MKRIFIFAFVMSVYVFLPAYADSQFYNPIGKGCTNAFYIDKDCDGYGVASPLGVDADDNDPGVNTPETVIAKYGTLENFLHHLGYYPERIFYISANGDDDTGEVNNINKPYKTWSAVNLLLEPGDAVIFRGGVYDYLGNYAIDCSNLNGTRDKPIIFMAYPGEKVILDTLSAGIQVWESNYLTFDGFVSDNTKDIWGNGINMHLANNIIFRNIEAKHHSIGFKAAQDLHNIFTENCVFHDNSQSHGIYWGARDLPNSNLTVRNCIMYRNGRHGFQHNGRVTHLIFENNIIHSNDMGGISLLEGISNSTFRNNLIFNNNKQGIIFGLYDSSYSTILPYDQINNLVANNLIWIGKYYWDGSGTGASDHAAIDFNDDTKAQNSSMDGNIFRNNILVTYNGAAFRIRQKKIIDTATIENNMIYRVGGSDEVMTYGEEDVYD
;
A
#
# COMPACT_ATOMS: atom_id res chain seq x y z
N MET A 1 -16.08 -38.88 73.92
CA MET A 1 -14.96 -38.04 73.41
C MET A 1 -15.57 -37.04 72.44
N LYS A 2 -15.54 -35.74 72.80
CA LYS A 2 -16.31 -34.64 72.17
C LYS A 2 -15.76 -34.32 70.77
N ARG A 3 -16.63 -34.26 69.76
CA ARG A 3 -16.32 -33.65 68.45
C ARG A 3 -16.78 -32.19 68.50
N ILE A 4 -15.83 -31.27 68.38
CA ILE A 4 -16.04 -29.82 68.31
C ILE A 4 -16.19 -29.47 66.81
N PHE A 5 -17.30 -28.85 66.44
CA PHE A 5 -17.46 -28.22 65.13
C PHE A 5 -16.98 -26.77 65.24
N ILE A 6 -15.93 -26.43 64.49
CA ILE A 6 -15.47 -25.04 64.32
C ILE A 6 -16.11 -24.52 63.03
N PHE A 7 -16.99 -23.53 63.16
CA PHE A 7 -17.45 -22.71 62.04
C PHE A 7 -16.37 -21.66 61.75
N ALA A 8 -15.73 -21.74 60.59
CA ALA A 8 -14.87 -20.67 60.08
C ALA A 8 -15.71 -19.72 59.23
N PHE A 9 -15.85 -18.47 59.69
CA PHE A 9 -16.48 -17.38 58.95
C PHE A 9 -15.43 -16.83 57.97
N VAL A 10 -15.57 -17.11 56.68
CA VAL A 10 -14.71 -16.51 55.65
C VAL A 10 -15.30 -15.15 55.29
N MET A 11 -14.68 -14.09 55.77
CA MET A 11 -15.01 -12.72 55.39
C MET A 11 -14.39 -12.43 54.02
N SER A 12 -15.23 -12.30 52.99
CA SER A 12 -14.81 -11.91 51.64
C SER A 12 -14.39 -10.44 51.64
N VAL A 13 -13.09 -10.17 51.68
CA VAL A 13 -12.55 -8.85 51.39
C VAL A 13 -12.60 -8.67 49.86
N TYR A 14 -13.56 -7.89 49.38
CA TYR A 14 -13.55 -7.41 47.99
C TYR A 14 -12.42 -6.38 47.86
N VAL A 15 -11.25 -6.84 47.44
CA VAL A 15 -10.21 -5.96 46.93
C VAL A 15 -10.69 -5.48 45.57
N PHE A 16 -11.13 -4.22 45.50
CA PHE A 16 -11.25 -3.52 44.22
C PHE A 16 -9.85 -3.39 43.63
N LEU A 17 -9.46 -4.33 42.78
CA LEU A 17 -8.33 -4.14 41.88
C LEU A 17 -8.75 -3.05 40.89
N PRO A 18 -8.00 -1.94 40.75
CA PRO A 18 -8.23 -1.05 39.64
C PRO A 18 -8.08 -1.88 38.36
N ALA A 19 -9.07 -1.80 37.48
CA ALA A 19 -8.94 -2.32 36.13
C ALA A 19 -7.74 -1.59 35.51
N TYR A 20 -6.59 -2.26 35.46
CA TYR A 20 -5.54 -1.92 34.52
C TYR A 20 -6.20 -2.11 33.16
N ALA A 21 -6.64 -1.01 32.55
CA ALA A 21 -6.76 -0.96 31.12
C ALA A 21 -5.34 -1.21 30.62
N ASP A 22 -5.08 -2.41 30.10
CA ASP A 22 -3.87 -2.68 29.34
C ASP A 22 -3.79 -1.60 28.26
N SER A 23 -2.90 -0.64 28.45
CA SER A 23 -2.37 0.12 27.33
C SER A 23 -1.75 -0.94 26.43
N GLN A 24 -2.42 -1.28 25.32
CA GLN A 24 -1.75 -1.99 24.24
C GLN A 24 -0.46 -1.22 23.99
N PHE A 25 0.69 -1.84 24.28
CA PHE A 25 1.97 -1.19 24.12
C PHE A 25 2.04 -0.68 22.69
N TYR A 26 2.10 0.65 22.56
CA TYR A 26 2.31 1.30 21.28
C TYR A 26 3.72 0.92 20.81
N ASN A 27 3.79 -0.06 19.92
CA ASN A 27 5.04 -0.55 19.38
C ASN A 27 5.16 0.00 17.97
N PRO A 28 5.85 1.16 17.78
CA PRO A 28 6.12 1.65 16.45
C PRO A 28 6.98 0.62 15.70
N ILE A 29 6.58 0.31 14.48
CA ILE A 29 7.30 -0.62 13.59
C ILE A 29 7.71 0.05 12.28
N GLY A 30 7.21 1.25 12.01
CA GLY A 30 7.59 2.09 10.88
C GLY A 30 8.29 3.37 11.32
N LYS A 31 8.32 4.37 10.43
CA LYS A 31 8.89 5.68 10.73
C LYS A 31 8.03 6.43 11.74
N GLY A 32 8.68 7.06 12.72
CA GLY A 32 8.00 7.80 13.77
C GLY A 32 7.21 6.85 14.64
N CYS A 33 5.91 7.08 14.70
CA CYS A 33 4.98 6.35 15.53
C CYS A 33 4.16 5.31 14.72
N THR A 34 4.27 5.33 13.40
CA THR A 34 3.70 4.34 12.46
C THR A 34 3.73 2.92 13.01
N ASN A 35 2.55 2.29 13.03
CA ASN A 35 2.37 0.91 13.47
C ASN A 35 1.95 0.00 12.30
N ALA A 36 1.40 -1.17 12.59
CA ALA A 36 0.98 -2.12 11.56
C ALA A 36 -0.23 -1.66 10.73
N PHE A 37 -1.04 -0.75 11.24
CA PHE A 37 -2.37 -0.46 10.67
C PHE A 37 -2.51 0.95 10.12
N TYR A 38 -1.73 1.90 10.62
CA TYR A 38 -1.79 3.28 10.18
C TYR A 38 -0.42 3.95 10.25
N ILE A 39 -0.30 5.04 9.50
CA ILE A 39 0.89 5.87 9.42
C ILE A 39 0.68 7.07 10.33
N ASP A 40 1.66 7.31 11.19
CA ASP A 40 1.76 8.46 12.10
C ASP A 40 3.25 8.76 12.20
N LYS A 41 3.71 9.71 11.40
CA LYS A 41 5.13 9.85 11.08
C LYS A 41 5.86 10.78 12.04
N ASP A 42 5.15 11.66 12.72
CA ASP A 42 5.70 12.65 13.64
C ASP A 42 5.23 12.47 15.09
N CYS A 43 4.45 11.42 15.37
CA CYS A 43 4.04 10.99 16.71
C CYS A 43 3.00 11.89 17.38
N ASP A 44 2.19 12.61 16.61
CA ASP A 44 1.10 13.41 17.16
C ASP A 44 -0.24 12.65 17.25
N GLY A 45 -0.29 11.46 16.64
CA GLY A 45 -1.42 10.54 16.64
C GLY A 45 -2.40 10.74 15.47
N TYR A 46 -2.23 11.77 14.63
CA TYR A 46 -2.93 11.92 13.36
C TYR A 46 -2.14 11.24 12.23
N GLY A 47 -2.79 11.03 11.10
CA GLY A 47 -2.14 10.51 9.89
C GLY A 47 -3.01 9.57 9.08
N VAL A 48 -2.39 8.84 8.16
CA VAL A 48 -3.11 8.02 7.17
C VAL A 48 -3.67 6.76 7.82
N ALA A 49 -4.98 6.57 7.73
CA ALA A 49 -5.77 5.55 8.44
C ALA A 49 -5.75 5.66 9.98
N SER A 50 -5.27 6.78 10.53
CA SER A 50 -5.26 6.99 11.97
C SER A 50 -6.68 7.04 12.56
N PRO A 51 -6.91 6.47 13.76
CA PRO A 51 -8.17 6.60 14.47
C PRO A 51 -8.47 8.03 14.96
N LEU A 52 -7.47 8.90 15.12
CA LEU A 52 -7.70 10.31 15.50
C LEU A 52 -8.12 11.18 14.30
N GLY A 53 -7.76 10.75 13.09
CA GLY A 53 -8.08 11.44 11.85
C GLY A 53 -6.86 11.65 10.96
N VAL A 54 -7.10 12.25 9.80
CA VAL A 54 -6.03 12.63 8.88
C VAL A 54 -5.21 13.77 9.47
N ASP A 55 -3.94 13.81 9.11
CA ASP A 55 -3.02 14.87 9.50
C ASP A 55 -2.99 15.98 8.43
N ALA A 56 -2.67 17.21 8.85
CA ALA A 56 -2.43 18.30 7.93
C ALA A 56 -0.99 18.28 7.39
N ASP A 57 0.02 17.98 8.24
CA ASP A 57 1.42 17.78 7.83
C ASP A 57 2.07 16.66 8.64
N ASP A 58 2.15 15.45 8.07
CA ASP A 58 2.81 14.26 8.64
C ASP A 58 4.35 14.42 8.89
N ASN A 59 4.87 15.64 8.89
CA ASN A 59 6.24 15.97 9.25
C ASN A 59 6.34 16.95 10.42
N ASP A 60 5.23 17.45 10.94
CA ASP A 60 5.22 18.49 11.96
C ASP A 60 4.11 18.29 13.00
N PRO A 61 4.46 17.80 14.21
CA PRO A 61 3.48 17.35 15.20
C PRO A 61 2.66 18.49 15.84
N GLY A 62 2.92 19.73 15.42
CA GLY A 62 2.14 20.91 15.78
C GLY A 62 1.13 21.35 14.72
N VAL A 63 1.00 20.63 13.60
CA VAL A 63 0.21 21.02 12.42
C VAL A 63 -0.68 19.86 11.96
N ASN A 64 -1.82 19.66 12.64
CA ASN A 64 -2.74 18.55 12.39
C ASN A 64 -4.15 18.93 11.94
N THR A 65 -4.60 20.15 12.22
CA THR A 65 -5.92 20.64 11.82
C THR A 65 -5.82 21.88 10.93
N PRO A 66 -6.90 22.24 10.20
CA PRO A 66 -7.00 23.52 9.50
C PRO A 66 -6.59 24.73 10.36
N GLU A 67 -7.00 24.75 11.62
CA GLU A 67 -6.71 25.84 12.55
C GLU A 67 -5.21 25.92 12.84
N THR A 68 -4.55 24.79 13.05
CA THR A 68 -3.09 24.76 13.30
C THR A 68 -2.28 25.15 12.06
N VAL A 69 -2.75 24.78 10.86
CA VAL A 69 -2.17 25.24 9.59
C VAL A 69 -2.22 26.75 9.49
N ILE A 70 -3.40 27.35 9.69
CA ILE A 70 -3.56 28.81 9.61
C ILE A 70 -2.80 29.51 10.74
N ALA A 71 -2.79 28.95 11.96
CA ALA A 71 -2.04 29.51 13.07
C ALA A 71 -0.52 29.59 12.80
N LYS A 72 0.02 28.62 12.06
CA LYS A 72 1.46 28.54 11.77
C LYS A 72 1.87 29.24 10.47
N TYR A 73 1.11 29.03 9.39
CA TYR A 73 1.47 29.50 8.04
C TYR A 73 0.69 30.74 7.60
N GLY A 74 -0.33 31.15 8.36
CA GLY A 74 -1.16 32.34 8.10
C GLY A 74 -2.19 32.14 7.00
N THR A 75 -1.84 31.49 5.89
CA THR A 75 -2.77 31.16 4.79
C THR A 75 -2.52 29.75 4.26
N LEU A 76 -3.50 29.20 3.54
CA LEU A 76 -3.36 27.91 2.88
C LEU A 76 -2.27 27.94 1.81
N GLU A 77 -2.16 29.03 1.03
CA GLU A 77 -1.17 29.17 -0.03
C GLU A 77 0.26 29.09 0.52
N ASN A 78 0.52 29.72 1.67
CA ASN A 78 1.82 29.61 2.33
C ASN A 78 2.11 28.17 2.79
N PHE A 79 1.10 27.45 3.25
CA PHE A 79 1.24 26.05 3.61
C PHE A 79 1.50 25.16 2.39
N LEU A 80 0.78 25.36 1.28
CA LEU A 80 1.03 24.66 0.03
C LEU A 80 2.48 24.88 -0.45
N HIS A 81 2.99 26.13 -0.38
CA HIS A 81 4.38 26.42 -0.71
C HIS A 81 5.38 25.70 0.20
N HIS A 82 5.07 25.54 1.49
CA HIS A 82 5.87 24.74 2.43
C HIS A 82 5.91 23.26 2.03
N LEU A 83 4.79 22.70 1.55
CA LEU A 83 4.72 21.34 0.99
C LEU A 83 5.41 21.21 -0.40
N GLY A 84 5.86 22.32 -0.98
CA GLY A 84 6.48 22.36 -2.31
C GLY A 84 5.46 22.42 -3.47
N TYR A 85 4.21 22.75 -3.17
CA TYR A 85 3.14 22.98 -4.13
C TYR A 85 2.99 24.48 -4.43
N TYR A 86 3.09 24.87 -5.70
CA TYR A 86 3.03 26.27 -6.14
C TYR A 86 1.92 26.51 -7.17
N PRO A 87 0.64 26.32 -6.79
CA PRO A 87 -0.46 26.50 -7.73
C PRO A 87 -0.69 27.97 -8.10
N GLU A 88 -1.06 28.24 -9.35
CA GLU A 88 -1.42 29.58 -9.85
C GLU A 88 -2.87 29.93 -9.55
N ARG A 89 -3.75 28.91 -9.54
CA ARG A 89 -5.15 29.01 -9.15
C ARG A 89 -5.55 27.83 -8.27
N ILE A 90 -6.48 28.08 -7.37
CA ILE A 90 -7.00 27.08 -6.44
C ILE A 90 -8.51 27.00 -6.62
N PHE A 91 -8.98 25.85 -7.05
CA PHE A 91 -10.40 25.50 -7.08
C PHE A 91 -10.76 24.79 -5.78
N TYR A 92 -11.81 25.23 -5.11
CA TYR A 92 -12.31 24.57 -3.91
C TYR A 92 -13.57 23.78 -4.26
N ILE A 93 -13.64 22.52 -3.83
CA ILE A 93 -14.84 21.68 -3.93
C ILE A 93 -15.34 21.37 -2.52
N SER A 94 -16.65 21.46 -2.29
CA SER A 94 -17.27 21.10 -1.01
C SER A 94 -18.61 20.39 -1.24
N ALA A 95 -18.96 19.45 -0.35
CA ALA A 95 -20.28 18.80 -0.34
C ALA A 95 -21.45 19.79 -0.26
N ASN A 96 -21.23 20.97 0.35
CA ASN A 96 -22.20 22.06 0.47
C ASN A 96 -21.92 23.24 -0.48
N GLY A 97 -21.03 23.05 -1.46
CA GLY A 97 -20.73 24.06 -2.49
C GLY A 97 -21.88 24.27 -3.46
N ASP A 98 -21.65 25.16 -4.43
CA ASP A 98 -22.62 25.51 -5.46
C ASP A 98 -21.91 25.74 -6.80
N ASP A 99 -22.27 24.96 -7.83
CA ASP A 99 -21.63 25.03 -9.15
C ASP A 99 -22.02 26.30 -9.92
N ASP A 100 -23.18 26.90 -9.63
CA ASP A 100 -23.63 28.12 -10.29
C ASP A 100 -22.95 29.38 -9.72
N THR A 101 -22.50 29.32 -8.46
CA THR A 101 -21.91 30.47 -7.74
C THR A 101 -20.47 30.25 -7.29
N GLY A 102 -19.89 29.09 -7.59
CA GLY A 102 -18.51 28.74 -7.28
C GLY A 102 -17.50 29.70 -7.92
N GLU A 103 -16.47 30.05 -7.16
CA GLU A 103 -15.42 30.98 -7.59
C GLU A 103 -14.02 30.41 -7.36
N VAL A 104 -13.20 30.40 -8.41
CA VAL A 104 -11.76 30.10 -8.30
C VAL A 104 -11.07 31.07 -7.32
N ASN A 105 -10.11 30.57 -6.56
CA ASN A 105 -9.38 31.28 -5.51
C ASN A 105 -10.25 31.77 -4.34
N ASN A 106 -11.46 31.23 -4.16
CA ASN A 106 -12.35 31.65 -3.09
C ASN A 106 -12.87 30.46 -2.28
N ILE A 107 -12.22 30.20 -1.13
CA ILE A 107 -12.61 29.12 -0.22
C ILE A 107 -14.06 29.25 0.31
N ASN A 108 -14.61 30.47 0.36
CA ASN A 108 -15.95 30.73 0.86
C ASN A 108 -17.03 30.54 -0.21
N LYS A 109 -16.64 30.32 -1.46
CA LYS A 109 -17.54 30.00 -2.58
C LYS A 109 -17.02 28.77 -3.33
N PRO A 110 -16.97 27.60 -2.67
CA PRO A 110 -16.53 26.39 -3.32
C PRO A 110 -17.55 25.91 -4.35
N TYR A 111 -17.04 25.29 -5.41
CA TYR A 111 -17.84 24.48 -6.32
C TYR A 111 -18.40 23.25 -5.58
N LYS A 112 -19.46 22.66 -6.12
CA LYS A 112 -20.11 21.47 -5.56
C LYS A 112 -19.58 20.17 -6.17
N THR A 113 -19.30 20.17 -7.46
CA THR A 113 -19.01 18.94 -8.21
C THR A 113 -17.67 18.98 -8.92
N TRP A 114 -17.08 17.79 -9.10
CA TRP A 114 -15.91 17.59 -9.95
C TRP A 114 -16.16 18.06 -11.40
N SER A 115 -17.35 17.79 -11.94
CA SER A 115 -17.73 18.16 -13.31
C SER A 115 -17.76 19.67 -13.59
N ALA A 116 -17.99 20.50 -12.57
CA ALA A 116 -17.92 21.94 -12.72
C ALA A 116 -16.47 22.44 -12.80
N VAL A 117 -15.53 21.71 -12.19
CA VAL A 117 -14.12 22.11 -12.08
C VAL A 117 -13.26 21.50 -13.18
N ASN A 118 -13.44 20.23 -13.52
CA ASN A 118 -12.51 19.48 -14.39
C ASN A 118 -12.35 20.08 -15.79
N LEU A 119 -13.40 20.72 -16.33
CA LEU A 119 -13.37 21.40 -17.63
C LEU A 119 -12.63 22.74 -17.62
N LEU A 120 -12.28 23.26 -16.44
CA LEU A 120 -11.64 24.57 -16.26
C LEU A 120 -10.13 24.47 -15.99
N LEU A 121 -9.63 23.26 -15.71
CA LEU A 121 -8.28 23.03 -15.26
C LEU A 121 -7.24 23.28 -16.35
N GLU A 122 -6.18 23.97 -15.96
CA GLU A 122 -4.98 24.25 -16.75
C GLU A 122 -3.73 23.79 -15.96
N PRO A 123 -2.60 23.52 -16.64
CA PRO A 123 -1.35 23.20 -15.95
C PRO A 123 -0.97 24.27 -14.91
N GLY A 124 -0.75 23.84 -13.67
CA GLY A 124 -0.41 24.72 -12.54
C GLY A 124 -1.57 25.00 -11.59
N ASP A 125 -2.75 24.44 -11.84
CA ASP A 125 -3.87 24.56 -10.91
C ASP A 125 -3.78 23.58 -9.73
N ALA A 126 -4.43 23.94 -8.62
CA ALA A 126 -4.79 23.02 -7.55
C ALA A 126 -6.31 22.89 -7.42
N VAL A 127 -6.77 21.70 -7.06
CA VAL A 127 -8.14 21.41 -6.65
C VAL A 127 -8.11 20.90 -5.22
N ILE A 128 -8.70 21.67 -4.31
CA ILE A 128 -8.73 21.40 -2.89
C ILE A 128 -10.15 20.99 -2.48
N PHE A 129 -10.28 19.76 -1.99
CA PHE A 129 -11.55 19.22 -1.52
C PHE A 129 -11.72 19.49 -0.04
N ARG A 130 -12.84 20.10 0.36
CA ARG A 130 -13.22 20.27 1.76
C ARG A 130 -13.69 18.95 2.36
N GLY A 131 -13.55 18.80 3.67
CA GLY A 131 -13.97 17.63 4.42
C GLY A 131 -15.43 17.27 4.15
N GLY A 132 -15.69 15.97 4.02
CA GLY A 132 -17.02 15.47 3.67
C GLY A 132 -16.98 14.13 2.95
N VAL A 133 -18.17 13.59 2.70
CA VAL A 133 -18.38 12.38 1.90
C VAL A 133 -18.85 12.79 0.51
N TYR A 134 -18.17 12.27 -0.51
CA TYR A 134 -18.45 12.55 -1.91
C TYR A 134 -18.94 11.27 -2.58
N ASP A 135 -20.25 11.04 -2.51
CA ASP A 135 -20.91 9.81 -3.00
C ASP A 135 -21.83 10.02 -4.21
N TYR A 136 -21.96 11.27 -4.66
CA TYR A 136 -22.82 11.70 -5.76
C TYR A 136 -22.06 11.97 -7.06
N LEU A 137 -20.75 11.68 -7.10
CA LEU A 137 -19.88 12.00 -8.25
C LEU A 137 -19.95 10.97 -9.40
N GLY A 138 -20.84 9.97 -9.28
CA GLY A 138 -21.06 8.95 -10.30
C GLY A 138 -20.12 7.75 -10.11
N ASN A 139 -19.63 7.20 -11.22
CA ASN A 139 -18.72 6.04 -11.19
C ASN A 139 -17.34 6.39 -10.61
N TYR A 140 -16.93 7.65 -10.73
CA TYR A 140 -15.62 8.15 -10.32
C TYR A 140 -15.77 9.43 -9.48
N ALA A 141 -14.97 9.59 -8.43
CA ALA A 141 -14.99 10.84 -7.67
C ALA A 141 -14.11 11.90 -8.35
N ILE A 142 -12.91 11.50 -8.73
CA ILE A 142 -11.94 12.33 -9.43
C ILE A 142 -11.55 11.62 -10.72
N ASP A 143 -12.17 12.00 -11.83
CA ASP A 143 -11.83 11.49 -13.16
C ASP A 143 -10.92 12.49 -13.90
N CYS A 144 -9.63 12.16 -13.92
CA CYS A 144 -8.58 12.94 -14.58
C CYS A 144 -8.21 12.37 -15.95
N SER A 145 -9.11 11.63 -16.63
CA SER A 145 -8.81 11.09 -17.96
C SER A 145 -8.45 12.18 -18.98
N ASN A 146 -7.33 12.01 -19.67
CA ASN A 146 -6.72 12.97 -20.61
C ASN A 146 -6.30 14.31 -19.99
N LEU A 147 -6.11 14.37 -18.66
CA LEU A 147 -5.69 15.59 -17.98
C LEU A 147 -4.16 15.62 -17.84
N ASN A 148 -3.56 16.73 -18.26
CA ASN A 148 -2.11 16.84 -18.37
C ASN A 148 -1.62 18.15 -17.79
N GLY A 149 -0.79 18.06 -16.75
CA GLY A 149 0.05 19.16 -16.30
C GLY A 149 1.32 19.27 -17.12
N THR A 150 2.30 20.00 -16.59
CA THR A 150 3.68 19.99 -17.11
C THR A 150 4.66 19.81 -15.97
N ARG A 151 5.93 19.54 -16.28
CA ARG A 151 6.99 19.43 -15.28
C ARG A 151 7.05 20.64 -14.35
N ASP A 152 6.94 21.84 -14.91
CA ASP A 152 7.08 23.10 -14.16
C ASP A 152 5.74 23.57 -13.58
N LYS A 153 4.62 23.04 -14.10
CA LYS A 153 3.26 23.38 -13.69
C LYS A 153 2.40 22.10 -13.58
N PRO A 154 2.64 21.24 -12.58
CA PRO A 154 1.79 20.08 -12.34
C PRO A 154 0.38 20.52 -11.90
N ILE A 155 -0.60 19.63 -12.01
CA ILE A 155 -1.93 19.84 -11.44
C ILE A 155 -2.03 19.05 -10.14
N ILE A 156 -2.50 19.71 -9.08
CA ILE A 156 -2.54 19.15 -7.73
C ILE A 156 -4.00 18.89 -7.32
N PHE A 157 -4.27 17.71 -6.79
CA PHE A 157 -5.53 17.32 -6.17
C PHE A 157 -5.25 17.01 -4.72
N MET A 158 -5.88 17.71 -3.80
CA MET A 158 -5.55 17.57 -2.38
C MET A 158 -6.80 17.68 -1.51
N ALA A 159 -6.90 16.85 -0.48
CA ALA A 159 -7.83 17.08 0.62
C ALA A 159 -7.38 18.31 1.40
N TYR A 160 -8.32 19.17 1.82
CA TYR A 160 -7.97 20.34 2.62
C TYR A 160 -7.18 19.89 3.86
N PRO A 161 -6.01 20.47 4.15
CA PRO A 161 -5.12 19.97 5.20
C PRO A 161 -5.83 19.76 6.55
N GLY A 162 -5.75 18.55 7.11
CA GLY A 162 -6.41 18.17 8.36
C GLY A 162 -7.93 17.92 8.25
N GLU A 163 -8.53 18.02 7.06
CA GLU A 163 -9.92 17.65 6.81
C GLU A 163 -10.03 16.29 6.12
N LYS A 164 -10.91 15.44 6.65
CA LYS A 164 -11.15 14.10 6.07
C LYS A 164 -12.06 14.18 4.85
N VAL A 165 -11.51 13.89 3.67
CA VAL A 165 -12.24 13.77 2.40
C VAL A 165 -12.44 12.30 2.06
N ILE A 166 -13.70 11.86 2.04
CA ILE A 166 -14.07 10.47 1.73
C ILE A 166 -14.66 10.39 0.33
N LEU A 167 -14.04 9.58 -0.53
CA LEU A 167 -14.51 9.25 -1.88
C LEU A 167 -15.25 7.91 -1.81
N ASP A 168 -16.58 7.93 -1.96
CA ASP A 168 -17.46 6.76 -1.83
C ASP A 168 -18.17 6.49 -3.16
N THR A 169 -17.47 5.83 -4.09
CA THR A 169 -17.92 5.67 -5.48
C THR A 169 -17.96 4.21 -5.92
N LEU A 170 -18.76 3.93 -6.96
CA LEU A 170 -18.99 2.57 -7.45
C LEU A 170 -17.77 1.95 -8.15
N SER A 171 -17.12 2.69 -9.07
CA SER A 171 -16.07 2.13 -9.92
C SER A 171 -14.67 2.44 -9.41
N ALA A 172 -14.33 3.72 -9.21
CA ALA A 172 -13.10 4.08 -8.52
C ALA A 172 -13.14 5.44 -7.84
N GLY A 173 -12.44 5.61 -6.73
CA GLY A 173 -12.30 6.93 -6.09
C GLY A 173 -11.56 7.90 -7.02
N ILE A 174 -10.37 7.50 -7.45
CA ILE A 174 -9.52 8.29 -8.36
C ILE A 174 -9.29 7.51 -9.66
N GLN A 175 -9.58 8.15 -10.79
CA GLN A 175 -9.36 7.62 -12.14
C GLN A 175 -8.33 8.49 -12.88
N VAL A 176 -7.26 7.85 -13.36
CA VAL A 176 -6.20 8.49 -14.14
C VAL A 176 -6.00 7.71 -15.43
N TRP A 177 -6.26 8.31 -16.59
CA TRP A 177 -6.15 7.63 -17.88
C TRP A 177 -5.46 8.54 -18.89
N GLU A 178 -4.40 8.09 -19.57
CA GLU A 178 -3.73 8.88 -20.63
C GLU A 178 -3.33 10.29 -20.15
N SER A 179 -2.68 10.34 -18.98
CA SER A 179 -2.50 11.58 -18.21
C SER A 179 -1.08 11.71 -17.66
N ASN A 180 -0.65 12.95 -17.42
CA ASN A 180 0.68 13.21 -16.87
C ASN A 180 0.80 14.44 -15.98
N TYR A 181 1.84 14.44 -15.14
CA TYR A 181 2.17 15.53 -14.20
C TYR A 181 1.02 15.90 -13.26
N LEU A 182 0.46 14.90 -12.59
CA LEU A 182 -0.61 15.05 -11.60
C LEU A 182 -0.15 14.59 -10.22
N THR A 183 -0.61 15.27 -9.17
CA THR A 183 -0.36 14.90 -7.77
C THR A 183 -1.68 14.74 -7.03
N PHE A 184 -1.83 13.66 -6.27
CA PHE A 184 -2.99 13.38 -5.42
C PHE A 184 -2.55 13.21 -3.97
N ASP A 185 -3.16 13.95 -3.04
CA ASP A 185 -2.70 14.04 -1.65
C ASP A 185 -3.87 14.02 -0.64
N GLY A 186 -3.82 13.11 0.34
CA GLY A 186 -4.66 13.18 1.55
C GLY A 186 -6.07 12.58 1.45
N PHE A 187 -6.38 11.81 0.40
CA PHE A 187 -7.73 11.27 0.21
C PHE A 187 -7.97 9.94 0.93
N VAL A 188 -9.21 9.74 1.39
CA VAL A 188 -9.70 8.44 1.84
C VAL A 188 -10.67 7.90 0.79
N SER A 189 -10.28 6.84 0.09
CA SER A 189 -11.14 6.11 -0.83
C SER A 189 -11.77 4.94 -0.07
N ASP A 190 -13.06 5.03 0.24
CA ASP A 190 -13.79 4.06 1.07
C ASP A 190 -15.11 3.70 0.38
N ASN A 191 -15.18 2.50 -0.21
CA ASN A 191 -16.34 2.08 -0.99
C ASN A 191 -17.38 1.39 -0.11
N THR A 192 -18.48 2.09 0.15
CA THR A 192 -19.64 1.53 0.85
C THR A 192 -20.73 1.04 -0.09
N LYS A 193 -20.59 1.29 -1.40
CA LYS A 193 -21.61 1.03 -2.42
C LYS A 193 -21.51 -0.38 -3.02
N ASP A 194 -20.30 -0.88 -3.23
CA ASP A 194 -20.03 -2.19 -3.83
C ASP A 194 -18.62 -2.71 -3.47
N ILE A 195 -18.41 -4.02 -3.59
CA ILE A 195 -17.12 -4.67 -3.37
C ILE A 195 -16.26 -4.79 -4.64
N TRP A 196 -16.78 -4.41 -5.82
CA TRP A 196 -16.11 -4.63 -7.11
C TRP A 196 -15.37 -3.42 -7.72
N GLY A 197 -15.31 -2.28 -7.03
CA GLY A 197 -14.56 -1.09 -7.46
C GLY A 197 -13.05 -1.14 -7.17
N ASN A 198 -12.32 -0.05 -7.49
CA ASN A 198 -10.91 0.14 -7.13
C ASN A 198 -10.71 1.45 -6.38
N GLY A 199 -9.86 1.52 -5.36
CA GLY A 199 -9.62 2.78 -4.66
C GLY A 199 -9.02 3.84 -5.60
N ILE A 200 -8.03 3.41 -6.37
CA ILE A 200 -7.38 4.15 -7.46
C ILE A 200 -7.37 3.25 -8.70
N ASN A 201 -7.66 3.82 -9.87
CA ASN A 201 -7.53 3.17 -11.17
C ASN A 201 -6.66 4.02 -12.12
N MET A 202 -5.58 3.44 -12.66
CA MET A 202 -4.63 4.17 -13.50
C MET A 202 -4.20 3.42 -14.77
N HIS A 203 -4.14 4.10 -15.91
CA HIS A 203 -3.73 3.51 -17.20
C HIS A 203 -3.03 4.53 -18.12
N LEU A 204 -1.94 4.11 -18.80
CA LEU A 204 -1.14 4.94 -19.72
C LEU A 204 -0.78 6.29 -19.10
N ALA A 205 0.05 6.29 -18.07
CA ALA A 205 0.27 7.47 -17.25
C ALA A 205 1.75 7.74 -16.97
N ASN A 206 2.11 9.03 -16.86
CA ASN A 206 3.50 9.43 -16.67
C ASN A 206 3.65 10.59 -15.65
N ASN A 207 4.65 10.54 -14.76
CA ASN A 207 4.88 11.56 -13.74
C ASN A 207 3.63 11.77 -12.85
N ILE A 208 3.12 10.69 -12.26
CA ILE A 208 1.98 10.75 -11.35
C ILE A 208 2.46 10.49 -9.93
N ILE A 209 1.97 11.30 -8.99
CA ILE A 209 2.29 11.21 -7.58
C ILE A 209 1.01 10.92 -6.79
N PHE A 210 1.05 9.91 -5.93
CA PHE A 210 0.03 9.61 -4.93
C PHE A 210 0.65 9.64 -3.54
N ARG A 211 0.10 10.45 -2.63
CA ARG A 211 0.58 10.62 -1.27
C ARG A 211 -0.56 10.59 -0.27
N ASN A 212 -0.28 10.01 0.89
CA ASN A 212 -1.16 10.11 2.05
C ASN A 212 -2.59 9.61 1.77
N ILE A 213 -2.70 8.53 0.98
CA ILE A 213 -3.99 7.95 0.57
C ILE A 213 -4.32 6.71 1.40
N GLU A 214 -5.54 6.65 1.92
CA GLU A 214 -6.15 5.42 2.44
C GLU A 214 -7.10 4.86 1.38
N ALA A 215 -7.01 3.57 1.05
CA ALA A 215 -7.94 2.91 0.15
C ALA A 215 -8.41 1.56 0.71
N LYS A 216 -9.73 1.45 0.94
CA LYS A 216 -10.34 0.29 1.59
C LYS A 216 -11.73 -0.08 1.10
N HIS A 217 -12.15 -1.30 1.42
CA HIS A 217 -13.44 -1.89 1.04
C HIS A 217 -13.69 -1.99 -0.48
N HIS A 218 -12.62 -1.90 -1.28
CA HIS A 218 -12.69 -2.09 -2.73
C HIS A 218 -12.37 -3.54 -3.12
N SER A 219 -12.47 -3.85 -4.42
CA SER A 219 -11.88 -5.07 -4.97
C SER A 219 -10.36 -5.01 -4.88
N ILE A 220 -9.79 -3.90 -5.39
CA ILE A 220 -8.36 -3.60 -5.39
C ILE A 220 -8.15 -2.21 -4.82
N GLY A 221 -7.20 -2.03 -3.91
CA GLY A 221 -6.90 -0.70 -3.37
C GLY A 221 -6.35 0.26 -4.44
N PHE A 222 -5.34 -0.20 -5.20
CA PHE A 222 -4.79 0.53 -6.34
C PHE A 222 -4.56 -0.39 -7.54
N LYS A 223 -5.41 -0.25 -8.56
CA LYS A 223 -5.27 -0.94 -9.84
C LYS A 223 -4.57 -0.05 -10.85
N ALA A 224 -3.50 -0.54 -11.46
CA ALA A 224 -2.92 0.13 -12.62
C ALA A 224 -2.40 -0.84 -13.67
N ALA A 225 -2.45 -0.42 -14.92
CA ALA A 225 -1.77 -1.02 -16.07
C ALA A 225 -2.01 -0.05 -17.21
N GLN A 226 -1.16 0.21 -18.18
CA GLN A 226 0.19 -0.19 -18.53
C GLN A 226 0.88 1.06 -19.11
N ASP A 227 2.10 0.97 -19.65
CA ASP A 227 2.87 2.15 -20.10
C ASP A 227 3.01 3.22 -19.00
N LEU A 228 3.27 2.72 -17.79
CA LEU A 228 3.39 3.53 -16.58
C LEU A 228 4.83 3.98 -16.41
N HIS A 229 5.05 5.29 -16.30
CA HIS A 229 6.38 5.87 -16.20
C HIS A 229 6.48 6.91 -15.09
N ASN A 230 7.55 6.85 -14.28
CA ASN A 230 7.81 7.85 -13.23
C ASN A 230 6.61 7.99 -12.27
N ILE A 231 6.12 6.84 -11.78
CA ILE A 231 4.98 6.79 -10.87
C ILE A 231 5.51 6.69 -9.45
N PHE A 232 4.99 7.53 -8.59
CA PHE A 232 5.44 7.61 -7.21
C PHE A 232 4.27 7.51 -6.24
N THR A 233 4.29 6.47 -5.40
CA THR A 233 3.29 6.21 -4.37
C THR A 233 3.98 6.19 -3.01
N GLU A 234 3.60 7.08 -2.11
CA GLU A 234 4.20 7.12 -0.78
C GLU A 234 3.21 7.39 0.34
N ASN A 235 3.53 6.84 1.52
CA ASN A 235 2.76 7.02 2.74
C ASN A 235 1.27 6.67 2.56
N CYS A 236 0.96 5.59 1.83
CA CYS A 236 -0.41 5.16 1.60
C CYS A 236 -0.75 3.89 2.37
N VAL A 237 -2.03 3.70 2.70
CA VAL A 237 -2.55 2.52 3.38
C VAL A 237 -3.60 1.84 2.49
N PHE A 238 -3.33 0.60 2.07
CA PHE A 238 -4.22 -0.19 1.21
C PHE A 238 -4.70 -1.42 1.98
N HIS A 239 -5.96 -1.39 2.42
CA HIS A 239 -6.42 -2.42 3.33
C HIS A 239 -7.88 -2.81 3.22
N ASP A 240 -8.24 -3.98 3.74
CA ASP A 240 -9.62 -4.48 3.75
C ASP A 240 -10.25 -4.50 2.33
N ASN A 241 -9.41 -4.71 1.29
CA ASN A 241 -9.84 -4.85 -0.10
C ASN A 241 -10.10 -6.33 -0.40
N SER A 242 -11.32 -6.78 -0.08
CA SER A 242 -11.66 -8.18 0.15
C SER A 242 -11.57 -9.12 -1.06
N GLN A 243 -11.59 -8.60 -2.29
CA GLN A 243 -11.67 -9.46 -3.48
C GLN A 243 -10.30 -9.74 -4.12
N SER A 244 -9.33 -8.86 -3.91
CA SER A 244 -8.09 -8.86 -4.69
C SER A 244 -6.94 -8.19 -3.91
N HIS A 245 -6.14 -7.35 -4.57
CA HIS A 245 -4.84 -6.92 -4.04
C HIS A 245 -4.94 -5.58 -3.32
N GLY A 246 -3.98 -5.30 -2.43
CA GLY A 246 -3.75 -3.93 -1.96
C GLY A 246 -3.36 -3.04 -3.13
N ILE A 247 -2.28 -3.41 -3.83
CA ILE A 247 -1.87 -2.83 -5.10
C ILE A 247 -1.76 -3.93 -6.16
N TYR A 248 -2.39 -3.75 -7.31
CA TYR A 248 -2.21 -4.55 -8.51
C TYR A 248 -1.75 -3.64 -9.65
N TRP A 249 -0.49 -3.77 -10.04
CA TRP A 249 0.06 -3.14 -11.23
C TRP A 249 0.33 -4.16 -12.32
N GLY A 250 0.21 -3.76 -13.58
CA GLY A 250 0.52 -4.65 -14.69
C GLY A 250 1.05 -3.95 -15.94
N ALA A 251 1.62 -4.75 -16.83
CA ALA A 251 2.13 -4.36 -18.14
C ALA A 251 1.86 -5.48 -19.14
N ARG A 252 0.74 -5.39 -19.86
CA ARG A 252 0.35 -6.41 -20.85
C ARG A 252 1.12 -6.19 -22.15
N ASP A 253 0.70 -5.19 -22.91
CA ASP A 253 1.21 -4.82 -24.22
C ASP A 253 2.43 -3.90 -24.12
N LEU A 254 2.43 -2.94 -23.19
CA LEU A 254 3.45 -1.90 -23.06
C LEU A 254 4.18 -1.99 -21.71
N PRO A 255 5.52 -1.92 -21.69
CA PRO A 255 6.32 -2.09 -20.48
C PRO A 255 6.22 -0.85 -19.58
N ASN A 256 6.34 -1.07 -18.27
CA ASN A 256 6.42 0.01 -17.30
C ASN A 256 7.89 0.36 -16.98
N SER A 257 8.16 1.56 -16.47
CA SER A 257 9.48 1.89 -15.92
C SER A 257 9.44 2.96 -14.83
N ASN A 258 10.47 2.99 -13.99
CA ASN A 258 10.66 4.02 -12.96
C ASN A 258 9.42 4.14 -12.05
N LEU A 259 9.06 3.05 -11.40
CA LEU A 259 7.95 3.01 -10.46
C LEU A 259 8.51 3.00 -9.04
N THR A 260 7.86 3.69 -8.11
CA THR A 260 8.28 3.68 -6.70
C THR A 260 7.08 3.56 -5.79
N VAL A 261 7.13 2.60 -4.86
CA VAL A 261 6.19 2.44 -3.75
C VAL A 261 6.98 2.45 -2.46
N ARG A 262 6.74 3.46 -1.60
CA ARG A 262 7.49 3.58 -0.35
C ARG A 262 6.67 3.95 0.86
N ASN A 263 7.11 3.52 2.04
CA ASN A 263 6.48 3.86 3.33
C ASN A 263 4.97 3.55 3.37
N CYS A 264 4.52 2.55 2.61
CA CYS A 264 3.11 2.18 2.54
C CYS A 264 2.81 0.98 3.43
N ILE A 265 1.55 0.85 3.83
CA ILE A 265 1.04 -0.28 4.60
C ILE A 265 -0.01 -1.03 3.77
N MET A 266 0.08 -2.36 3.70
CA MET A 266 -0.83 -3.19 2.92
C MET A 266 -1.30 -4.41 3.73
N TYR A 267 -2.57 -4.44 4.12
CA TYR A 267 -3.10 -5.52 4.95
C TYR A 267 -4.55 -5.90 4.75
N ARG A 268 -4.91 -7.14 5.10
CA ARG A 268 -6.29 -7.66 4.99
C ARG A 268 -6.87 -7.52 3.58
N ASN A 269 -6.03 -7.67 2.56
CA ASN A 269 -6.47 -7.74 1.18
C ASN A 269 -6.71 -9.21 0.79
N GLY A 270 -7.72 -9.44 -0.06
CA GLY A 270 -8.16 -10.79 -0.47
C GLY A 270 -7.16 -11.59 -1.32
N ARG A 271 -6.04 -10.98 -1.72
CA ARG A 271 -4.92 -11.60 -2.43
C ARG A 271 -3.59 -11.16 -1.84
N HIS A 272 -2.69 -10.59 -2.66
CA HIS A 272 -1.39 -10.14 -2.20
C HIS A 272 -1.45 -8.68 -1.72
N GLY A 273 -0.54 -8.29 -0.83
CA GLY A 273 -0.38 -6.88 -0.48
C GLY A 273 0.01 -6.06 -1.72
N PHE A 274 1.03 -6.50 -2.43
CA PHE A 274 1.47 -5.92 -3.70
C PHE A 274 1.61 -6.98 -4.78
N GLN A 275 1.17 -6.66 -6.00
CA GLN A 275 1.50 -7.40 -7.20
C GLN A 275 1.93 -6.47 -8.33
N HIS A 276 2.99 -6.87 -9.03
CA HIS A 276 3.27 -6.41 -10.38
C HIS A 276 3.23 -7.61 -11.34
N ASN A 277 2.49 -7.48 -12.44
CA ASN A 277 2.34 -8.54 -13.45
C ASN A 277 2.62 -8.00 -14.85
N GLY A 278 3.80 -8.31 -15.38
CA GLY A 278 4.29 -7.88 -16.69
C GLY A 278 5.64 -7.18 -16.62
N ARG A 279 6.10 -6.68 -17.76
CA ARG A 279 7.40 -6.03 -17.90
C ARG A 279 7.51 -4.74 -17.08
N VAL A 280 8.53 -4.65 -16.25
CA VAL A 280 8.93 -3.40 -15.58
C VAL A 280 10.43 -3.34 -15.35
N THR A 281 10.99 -2.13 -15.48
CA THR A 281 12.37 -1.83 -15.05
C THR A 281 12.41 -0.69 -14.04
N HIS A 282 13.40 -0.72 -13.15
CA HIS A 282 13.56 0.31 -12.10
C HIS A 282 12.31 0.48 -11.22
N LEU A 283 11.67 -0.63 -10.83
CA LEU A 283 10.70 -0.62 -9.73
C LEU A 283 11.45 -0.58 -8.40
N ILE A 284 11.17 0.43 -7.58
CA ILE A 284 11.68 0.55 -6.21
C ILE A 284 10.51 0.31 -5.26
N PHE A 285 10.61 -0.73 -4.44
CA PHE A 285 9.62 -1.07 -3.42
C PHE A 285 10.31 -1.08 -2.06
N GLU A 286 10.15 0.00 -1.29
CA GLU A 286 10.96 0.21 -0.08
C GLU A 286 10.22 0.68 1.17
N ASN A 287 10.71 0.26 2.34
CA ASN A 287 10.20 0.69 3.65
C ASN A 287 8.69 0.43 3.83
N ASN A 288 8.13 -0.61 3.20
CA ASN A 288 6.71 -0.93 3.31
C ASN A 288 6.45 -1.97 4.39
N ILE A 289 5.24 -1.94 4.97
CA ILE A 289 4.74 -2.91 5.94
C ILE A 289 3.62 -3.72 5.25
N ILE A 290 3.79 -5.03 5.12
CA ILE A 290 2.86 -5.89 4.38
C ILE A 290 2.48 -7.09 5.22
N HIS A 291 1.22 -7.19 5.63
CA HIS A 291 0.80 -8.28 6.51
C HIS A 291 -0.66 -8.67 6.36
N SER A 292 -1.03 -9.82 6.90
CA SER A 292 -2.43 -10.24 7.01
C SER A 292 -3.20 -10.23 5.68
N ASN A 293 -2.53 -10.51 4.56
CA ASN A 293 -3.20 -10.68 3.27
C ASN A 293 -3.53 -12.17 3.05
N ASP A 294 -4.61 -12.46 2.33
CA ASP A 294 -5.11 -13.82 2.10
C ASP A 294 -4.21 -14.67 1.19
N MET A 295 -3.28 -14.02 0.47
CA MET A 295 -2.20 -14.70 -0.24
C MET A 295 -0.83 -14.27 0.30
N GLY A 296 0.12 -13.95 -0.57
CA GLY A 296 1.49 -13.60 -0.18
C GLY A 296 1.69 -12.11 0.08
N GLY A 297 2.89 -11.72 0.49
CA GLY A 297 3.24 -10.30 0.64
C GLY A 297 3.37 -9.60 -0.71
N ILE A 298 4.38 -9.99 -1.48
CA ILE A 298 4.75 -9.40 -2.77
C ILE A 298 4.69 -10.48 -3.85
N SER A 299 4.00 -10.19 -4.96
CA SER A 299 3.93 -11.05 -6.15
C SER A 299 4.52 -10.35 -7.36
N LEU A 300 5.57 -10.92 -7.94
CA LEU A 300 6.31 -10.38 -9.07
C LEU A 300 6.20 -11.36 -10.23
N LEU A 301 5.39 -11.03 -11.22
CA LEU A 301 5.04 -11.94 -12.30
C LEU A 301 5.44 -11.40 -13.67
N GLU A 302 5.91 -12.26 -14.57
CA GLU A 302 5.98 -12.00 -16.02
C GLU A 302 6.85 -10.79 -16.46
N GLY A 303 8.02 -10.59 -15.86
CA GLY A 303 9.04 -9.71 -16.48
C GLY A 303 9.60 -8.55 -15.65
N ILE A 304 9.56 -8.65 -14.32
CA ILE A 304 10.19 -7.67 -13.42
C ILE A 304 11.72 -7.80 -13.53
N SER A 305 12.40 -6.74 -13.96
CA SER A 305 13.85 -6.72 -14.14
C SER A 305 14.50 -5.45 -13.59
N ASN A 306 15.79 -5.50 -13.24
CA ASN A 306 16.57 -4.35 -12.78
C ASN A 306 15.85 -3.51 -11.71
N SER A 307 15.23 -4.20 -10.75
CA SER A 307 14.34 -3.60 -9.74
C SER A 307 14.82 -3.90 -8.32
N THR A 308 14.40 -3.09 -7.35
CA THR A 308 14.88 -3.16 -5.96
C THR A 308 13.72 -3.27 -4.98
N PHE A 309 13.78 -4.29 -4.13
CA PHE A 309 12.83 -4.56 -3.05
C PHE A 309 13.60 -4.55 -1.73
N ARG A 310 13.48 -3.47 -0.95
CA ARG A 310 14.35 -3.29 0.23
C ARG A 310 13.70 -2.73 1.47
N ASN A 311 14.27 -3.06 2.63
CA ASN A 311 13.83 -2.52 3.92
C ASN A 311 12.33 -2.73 4.21
N ASN A 312 11.71 -3.77 3.64
CA ASN A 312 10.31 -4.06 3.88
C ASN A 312 10.14 -4.99 5.07
N LEU A 313 9.04 -4.81 5.79
CA LEU A 313 8.56 -5.70 6.85
C LEU A 313 7.37 -6.50 6.31
N ILE A 314 7.57 -7.79 6.06
CA ILE A 314 6.58 -8.69 5.47
C ILE A 314 6.29 -9.79 6.47
N PHE A 315 5.08 -9.87 7.03
CA PHE A 315 4.78 -10.85 8.07
C PHE A 315 3.33 -11.30 8.06
N ASN A 316 3.06 -12.48 8.61
CA ASN A 316 1.70 -12.95 8.87
C ASN A 316 0.76 -12.85 7.65
N ASN A 317 1.27 -13.09 6.44
CA ASN A 317 0.45 -13.30 5.24
C ASN A 317 0.12 -14.80 5.15
N ASN A 318 -0.98 -15.17 4.50
CA ASN A 318 -1.41 -16.58 4.44
C ASN A 318 -0.53 -17.44 3.52
N LYS A 319 0.27 -16.81 2.65
CA LYS A 319 1.22 -17.48 1.75
C LYS A 319 2.62 -16.85 1.79
N GLN A 320 3.41 -17.06 0.73
CA GLN A 320 4.82 -16.69 0.64
C GLN A 320 5.08 -15.20 0.88
N GLY A 321 6.30 -14.86 1.31
CA GLY A 321 6.72 -13.48 1.51
C GLY A 321 6.85 -12.74 0.19
N ILE A 322 7.77 -13.20 -0.68
CA ILE A 322 8.00 -12.68 -2.02
C ILE A 322 7.95 -13.82 -3.03
N ILE A 323 7.22 -13.62 -4.13
CA ILE A 323 7.06 -14.59 -5.21
C ILE A 323 7.61 -14.00 -6.50
N PHE A 324 8.44 -14.76 -7.20
CA PHE A 324 8.81 -14.55 -8.59
C PHE A 324 8.19 -15.68 -9.42
N GLY A 325 7.35 -15.33 -10.39
CA GLY A 325 6.55 -16.28 -11.13
C GLY A 325 6.47 -15.99 -12.63
N LEU A 326 6.69 -17.02 -13.43
CA LEU A 326 6.41 -17.06 -14.86
C LEU A 326 5.38 -18.17 -15.13
N TYR A 327 4.39 -17.91 -15.98
CA TYR A 327 3.37 -18.91 -16.32
C TYR A 327 2.85 -18.75 -17.75
N ASP A 328 2.27 -19.83 -18.30
CA ASP A 328 1.54 -19.76 -19.56
C ASP A 328 0.12 -19.24 -19.31
N SER A 329 -0.09 -17.94 -19.47
CA SER A 329 -1.43 -17.34 -19.31
C SER A 329 -2.42 -17.82 -20.38
N SER A 330 -3.68 -18.00 -19.99
CA SER A 330 -4.77 -18.19 -20.96
C SER A 330 -5.07 -16.93 -21.78
N TYR A 331 -4.59 -15.77 -21.35
CA TYR A 331 -4.70 -14.52 -22.09
C TYR A 331 -3.45 -14.30 -22.93
N SER A 332 -3.59 -14.26 -24.25
CA SER A 332 -2.47 -14.13 -25.19
C SER A 332 -1.65 -12.83 -25.08
N THR A 333 -2.16 -11.83 -24.35
CA THR A 333 -1.48 -10.55 -24.10
C THR A 333 -0.69 -10.53 -22.78
N ILE A 334 -0.75 -11.61 -22.00
CA ILE A 334 0.09 -11.81 -20.82
C ILE A 334 1.09 -12.89 -21.19
N LEU A 335 2.35 -12.49 -21.34
CA LEU A 335 3.42 -13.36 -21.82
C LEU A 335 4.52 -13.44 -20.78
N PRO A 336 5.20 -14.59 -20.64
CA PRO A 336 6.38 -14.69 -19.82
C PRO A 336 7.55 -13.96 -20.44
N TYR A 337 8.19 -13.13 -19.62
CA TYR A 337 9.37 -12.34 -19.95
C TYR A 337 10.44 -12.53 -18.88
N ASP A 338 11.68 -12.21 -19.23
CA ASP A 338 12.82 -12.34 -18.32
C ASP A 338 12.62 -11.58 -16.99
N GLN A 339 12.94 -12.25 -15.88
CA GLN A 339 12.93 -11.68 -14.52
C GLN A 339 14.35 -11.61 -13.96
N ILE A 340 15.12 -10.63 -14.43
CA ILE A 340 16.59 -10.59 -14.25
C ILE A 340 17.08 -9.42 -13.41
N ASN A 341 18.23 -9.60 -12.75
CA ASN A 341 18.98 -8.53 -12.09
C ASN A 341 18.20 -7.75 -11.02
N ASN A 342 17.31 -8.42 -10.28
CA ASN A 342 16.58 -7.78 -9.20
C ASN A 342 17.37 -7.88 -7.88
N LEU A 343 17.23 -6.86 -7.04
CA LEU A 343 17.83 -6.81 -5.71
C LEU A 343 16.75 -6.93 -4.64
N VAL A 344 16.81 -7.98 -3.82
CA VAL A 344 16.01 -8.16 -2.61
C VAL A 344 16.92 -8.01 -1.40
N ALA A 345 16.84 -6.87 -0.71
CA ALA A 345 17.82 -6.53 0.32
C ALA A 345 17.23 -5.97 1.62
N ASN A 346 17.82 -6.34 2.76
CA ASN A 346 17.48 -5.76 4.07
C ASN A 346 15.99 -5.91 4.46
N ASN A 347 15.29 -6.93 3.97
CA ASN A 347 13.90 -7.17 4.32
C ASN A 347 13.82 -8.07 5.57
N LEU A 348 12.80 -7.86 6.41
CA LEU A 348 12.36 -8.86 7.38
C LEU A 348 11.14 -9.57 6.80
N ILE A 349 11.27 -10.89 6.60
CA ILE A 349 10.19 -11.73 6.08
C ILE A 349 9.87 -12.81 7.12
N TRP A 350 8.65 -12.79 7.65
CA TRP A 350 8.17 -13.77 8.62
C TRP A 350 6.98 -14.54 8.07
N ILE A 351 7.19 -15.84 7.84
CA ILE A 351 6.13 -16.79 7.51
C ILE A 351 5.74 -17.54 8.78
N GLY A 352 4.56 -17.22 9.29
CA GLY A 352 4.04 -17.73 10.55
C GLY A 352 3.42 -19.12 10.42
N LYS A 353 3.11 -19.73 11.57
CA LYS A 353 2.39 -21.00 11.62
C LYS A 353 0.95 -20.86 11.17
N TYR A 354 0.27 -19.82 11.61
CA TYR A 354 -1.17 -19.67 11.46
C TYR A 354 -1.50 -18.78 10.28
N TYR A 355 -2.66 -19.04 9.67
CA TYR A 355 -3.31 -18.03 8.85
C TYR A 355 -3.57 -16.78 9.69
N TRP A 356 -3.56 -15.61 9.04
CA TRP A 356 -3.64 -14.33 9.73
C TRP A 356 -4.97 -14.13 10.46
N ASP A 357 -6.02 -14.78 9.97
CA ASP A 357 -7.38 -14.80 10.53
C ASP A 357 -7.55 -15.88 11.63
N GLY A 358 -6.51 -16.67 11.90
CA GLY A 358 -6.52 -17.76 12.87
C GLY A 358 -7.28 -19.02 12.42
N SER A 359 -7.72 -19.11 11.17
CA SER A 359 -8.57 -20.21 10.68
C SER A 359 -7.85 -21.56 10.53
N GLY A 360 -6.52 -21.58 10.57
CA GLY A 360 -5.74 -22.79 10.37
C GLY A 360 -4.24 -22.55 10.35
N THR A 361 -3.48 -23.58 9.95
CA THR A 361 -2.01 -23.55 9.96
C THR A 361 -1.38 -23.61 8.57
N GLY A 362 -2.15 -23.49 7.48
CA GLY A 362 -1.59 -23.71 6.15
C GLY A 362 -0.55 -22.67 5.70
N ALA A 363 -0.43 -21.55 6.41
CA ALA A 363 0.66 -20.60 6.21
C ALA A 363 2.05 -21.24 6.47
N SER A 364 2.12 -22.24 7.37
CA SER A 364 3.38 -22.76 7.89
C SER A 364 4.32 -23.33 6.84
N ASP A 365 3.78 -23.87 5.75
CA ASP A 365 4.53 -24.65 4.77
C ASP A 365 5.01 -23.79 3.57
N HIS A 366 4.71 -22.50 3.60
CA HIS A 366 5.14 -21.55 2.57
C HIS A 366 6.56 -21.05 2.82
N ALA A 367 7.27 -20.76 1.72
CA ALA A 367 8.61 -20.21 1.76
C ALA A 367 8.62 -18.70 1.97
N ALA A 368 9.71 -18.16 2.51
CA ALA A 368 9.89 -16.70 2.58
C ALA A 368 10.04 -16.12 1.17
N ILE A 369 10.86 -16.74 0.32
CA ILE A 369 11.10 -16.34 -1.05
C ILE A 369 10.88 -17.53 -1.98
N ASP A 370 10.06 -17.35 -3.02
CA ASP A 370 9.62 -18.42 -3.91
C ASP A 370 9.84 -18.05 -5.38
N PHE A 371 10.43 -18.97 -6.13
CA PHE A 371 10.73 -18.84 -7.55
C PHE A 371 10.07 -19.96 -8.35
N ASN A 372 9.34 -19.60 -9.40
CA ASN A 372 8.72 -20.54 -10.32
C ASN A 372 8.73 -20.07 -11.76
N ASP A 373 9.32 -20.87 -12.64
CA ASP A 373 9.03 -20.87 -14.07
C ASP A 373 8.10 -22.05 -14.41
N ASP A 374 6.79 -21.80 -14.32
CA ASP A 374 5.73 -22.77 -14.62
C ASP A 374 5.36 -22.79 -16.11
N THR A 375 6.13 -22.11 -16.96
CA THR A 375 5.90 -22.13 -18.40
C THR A 375 6.28 -23.49 -18.97
N LYS A 376 5.60 -23.93 -20.03
CA LYS A 376 5.97 -25.18 -20.73
C LYS A 376 7.34 -25.08 -21.40
N ALA A 377 7.70 -23.89 -21.87
CA ALA A 377 8.92 -23.67 -22.62
C ALA A 377 10.14 -23.52 -21.71
N GLN A 378 9.96 -23.00 -20.49
CA GLN A 378 11.01 -22.67 -19.52
C GLN A 378 12.22 -21.95 -20.15
N ASN A 379 11.96 -21.02 -21.06
CA ASN A 379 12.98 -20.38 -21.89
C ASN A 379 13.29 -18.94 -21.51
N SER A 380 12.52 -18.33 -20.60
CA SER A 380 12.83 -17.03 -20.02
C SER A 380 13.97 -17.15 -19.01
N SER A 381 14.81 -16.10 -18.96
CA SER A 381 15.88 -15.96 -17.99
C SER A 381 15.34 -15.43 -16.66
N MET A 382 15.84 -15.98 -15.56
CA MET A 382 15.63 -15.47 -14.21
C MET A 382 16.97 -15.25 -13.51
N ASP A 383 17.97 -14.83 -14.29
CA ASP A 383 19.36 -14.75 -13.86
C ASP A 383 19.73 -13.46 -13.11
N GLY A 384 20.83 -13.52 -12.35
CA GLY A 384 21.48 -12.34 -11.77
C GLY A 384 20.73 -11.69 -10.61
N ASN A 385 19.71 -12.37 -10.06
CA ASN A 385 18.97 -11.90 -8.91
C ASN A 385 19.83 -11.99 -7.63
N ILE A 386 19.78 -10.96 -6.80
CA ILE A 386 20.60 -10.82 -5.57
C ILE A 386 19.69 -10.77 -4.35
N PHE A 387 19.94 -11.66 -3.38
CA PHE A 387 19.27 -11.72 -2.08
C PHE A 387 20.29 -11.48 -0.99
N ARG A 388 20.24 -10.30 -0.36
CA ARG A 388 21.26 -9.91 0.63
C ARG A 388 20.73 -9.30 1.90
N ASN A 389 21.38 -9.60 3.02
CA ASN A 389 21.09 -8.98 4.32
C ASN A 389 19.62 -9.10 4.77
N ASN A 390 18.88 -10.10 4.29
CA ASN A 390 17.50 -10.30 4.70
C ASN A 390 17.44 -11.11 6.00
N ILE A 391 16.41 -10.90 6.79
CA ILE A 391 16.03 -11.73 7.92
C ILE A 391 14.84 -12.59 7.46
N LEU A 392 15.07 -13.89 7.32
CA LEU A 392 14.07 -14.83 6.84
C LEU A 392 13.67 -15.75 7.99
N VAL A 393 12.44 -15.58 8.48
CA VAL A 393 11.85 -16.42 9.51
C VAL A 393 10.77 -17.27 8.84
N THR A 394 10.91 -18.59 8.89
CA THR A 394 9.91 -19.50 8.35
C THR A 394 9.56 -20.59 9.35
N TYR A 395 8.27 -20.99 9.37
CA TYR A 395 7.81 -22.04 10.26
C TYR A 395 8.25 -23.42 9.76
N ASN A 396 7.47 -24.09 8.90
CA ASN A 396 7.86 -25.39 8.33
C ASN A 396 8.52 -25.26 6.95
N GLY A 397 8.12 -24.29 6.13
CA GLY A 397 8.63 -24.10 4.76
C GLY A 397 10.06 -23.59 4.69
N ALA A 398 10.76 -23.87 3.59
CA ALA A 398 12.13 -23.43 3.35
C ALA A 398 12.26 -21.90 3.32
N ALA A 399 13.46 -21.36 3.55
CA ALA A 399 13.70 -19.93 3.37
C ALA A 399 13.59 -19.54 1.89
N PHE A 400 14.18 -20.37 1.03
CA PHE A 400 14.14 -20.23 -0.42
C PHE A 400 13.50 -21.48 -1.04
N ARG A 401 12.47 -21.30 -1.87
CA ARG A 401 11.96 -22.38 -2.73
C ARG A 401 12.22 -22.02 -4.19
N ILE A 402 13.05 -22.82 -4.86
CA ILE A 402 13.52 -22.54 -6.22
C ILE A 402 13.11 -23.71 -7.13
N ARG A 403 12.03 -23.59 -7.91
CA ARG A 403 11.52 -24.75 -8.64
C ARG A 403 12.36 -25.20 -9.84
N GLN A 404 13.24 -24.34 -10.36
CA GLN A 404 14.11 -24.64 -11.49
C GLN A 404 15.57 -24.32 -11.14
N LYS A 405 16.45 -25.32 -11.25
CA LYS A 405 17.88 -25.18 -10.90
C LYS A 405 18.58 -24.02 -11.63
N LYS A 406 18.22 -23.77 -12.90
CA LYS A 406 18.79 -22.68 -13.71
C LYS A 406 18.74 -21.30 -13.00
N ILE A 407 17.78 -21.11 -12.09
CA ILE A 407 17.59 -19.85 -11.37
C ILE A 407 18.71 -19.63 -10.34
N ILE A 408 19.20 -20.69 -9.68
CA ILE A 408 20.21 -20.54 -8.63
C ILE A 408 21.63 -20.43 -9.19
N ASP A 409 21.90 -21.00 -10.37
CA ASP A 409 23.23 -21.04 -10.97
C ASP A 409 23.82 -19.64 -11.22
N THR A 410 22.98 -18.60 -11.25
CA THR A 410 23.37 -17.21 -11.50
C THR A 410 22.92 -16.24 -10.41
N ALA A 411 22.25 -16.72 -9.36
CA ALA A 411 21.79 -15.89 -8.25
C ALA A 411 22.89 -15.68 -7.20
N THR A 412 22.88 -14.52 -6.55
CA THR A 412 23.76 -14.23 -5.41
C THR A 412 22.94 -14.24 -4.13
N ILE A 413 23.25 -15.15 -3.20
CA ILE A 413 22.63 -15.19 -1.87
C ILE A 413 23.74 -14.95 -0.84
N GLU A 414 23.70 -13.81 -0.16
CA GLU A 414 24.77 -13.41 0.75
C GLU A 414 24.22 -12.76 2.04
N ASN A 415 24.86 -13.04 3.18
CA ASN A 415 24.61 -12.34 4.44
C ASN A 415 23.14 -12.35 4.92
N ASN A 416 22.34 -13.34 4.51
CA ASN A 416 20.98 -13.49 5.02
C ASN A 416 21.00 -14.20 6.37
N MET A 417 20.20 -13.73 7.32
CA MET A 417 19.96 -14.40 8.60
C MET A 417 18.70 -15.25 8.47
N ILE A 418 18.82 -16.56 8.70
CA ILE A 418 17.75 -17.51 8.48
C ILE A 418 17.39 -18.17 9.81
N TYR A 419 16.12 -18.05 10.20
CA TYR A 419 15.57 -18.64 11.40
C TYR A 419 14.49 -19.64 11.01
N ARG A 420 14.77 -20.92 11.22
CA ARG A 420 13.84 -22.04 10.99
C ARG A 420 13.19 -22.40 12.32
N VAL A 421 11.87 -22.30 12.40
CA VAL A 421 11.13 -22.60 13.65
C VAL A 421 10.77 -24.08 13.74
N GLY A 422 10.52 -24.74 12.61
CA GLY A 422 10.22 -26.16 12.51
C GLY A 422 10.34 -26.69 11.08
N GLY A 423 9.75 -27.87 10.84
CA GLY A 423 9.84 -28.54 9.55
C GLY A 423 11.25 -29.07 9.25
N SER A 424 11.59 -29.14 7.96
CA SER A 424 12.91 -29.57 7.51
C SER A 424 13.98 -28.53 7.88
N ASP A 425 15.19 -29.00 8.24
CA ASP A 425 16.35 -28.12 8.50
C ASP A 425 16.89 -27.46 7.22
N GLU A 426 16.41 -27.93 6.06
CA GLU A 426 16.73 -27.45 4.72
C GLU A 426 16.40 -25.97 4.56
N VAL A 427 17.42 -25.21 4.16
CA VAL A 427 17.32 -23.77 3.93
C VAL A 427 16.72 -23.49 2.55
N MET A 428 17.05 -24.34 1.57
CA MET A 428 16.63 -24.19 0.19
C MET A 428 16.13 -25.52 -0.39
N THR A 429 15.04 -25.45 -1.16
CA THR A 429 14.50 -26.60 -1.90
C THR A 429 14.53 -26.35 -3.40
N TYR A 430 14.76 -27.40 -4.19
CA TYR A 430 14.74 -27.40 -5.65
C TYR A 430 13.69 -28.35 -6.23
N GLY A 431 12.92 -27.88 -7.22
CA GLY A 431 11.87 -28.71 -7.82
C GLY A 431 10.85 -29.21 -6.78
N GLU A 432 10.09 -30.26 -7.12
CA GLU A 432 9.10 -30.83 -6.20
C GLU A 432 9.70 -31.79 -5.15
N GLU A 433 10.96 -32.24 -5.32
CA GLU A 433 11.56 -33.29 -4.48
C GLU A 433 13.07 -33.15 -4.18
N ASP A 434 13.78 -32.15 -4.72
CA ASP A 434 15.23 -32.00 -4.50
C ASP A 434 15.57 -30.96 -3.41
N VAL A 435 16.70 -31.15 -2.73
CA VAL A 435 17.12 -30.35 -1.57
C VAL A 435 18.61 -29.98 -1.64
N TYR A 436 18.97 -28.86 -1.01
CA TYR A 436 20.35 -28.37 -0.97
C TYR A 436 20.63 -27.78 0.40
N ASP A 437 21.61 -28.41 1.05
CA ASP A 437 22.07 -28.12 2.41
C ASP A 437 22.58 -26.67 2.59
#